data_AF-A0A0F9B6S1-F1
#
_entry.id   AF-A0A0F9B6S1-F1
#
_cell.length_a   1.000
_cell.length_b   1.000
_cell.length_c   1.000
_cell.angle_alpha   90.00
_cell.angle_beta   90.00
_cell.angle_gamma   90.00
#
_symmetry.space_group_name_H-M   'P 1'
#
loop_
_entity.id
_entity.type
_entity.pdbx_description
1 polymer ?
#
loop_
_entity_poly.entity_id
_entity_poly.type
_entity_poly.pdbx_seq_one_letter_code
_entity_poly.pdbx_strand_id
1 'polypeptide(L)'
;LCLACHDKDVAAADGRVVKGLGAELAGQAKLHGPPGAGNCADCHEPHGNKAFRFLQKAYPAAFYSPYAPGAYALCLSCHDPALASARHTTSATKFRNGNVNLHYLHVNKPRKGRTCRACHATHASNNPHMLSAAVPFGGWKIPIRFTADKDGGNCASGCHLPKAYRRTNPVDYAKPSATQPAGTTTQPAKTTTQPAKTATQPAKTAMRPG
;
A
#
# COMPACT_ATOMS: atom_id res chain seq x y z
N LEU A 1 26.14 -0.23 -4.31
CA LEU A 1 26.38 1.06 -3.62
C LEU A 1 25.23 1.44 -2.67
N CYS A 2 24.01 1.66 -3.14
CA CYS A 2 22.89 2.17 -2.32
C CYS A 2 22.58 1.34 -1.07
N LEU A 3 22.54 0.01 -1.21
CA LEU A 3 22.27 -0.90 -0.09
C LEU A 3 23.40 -0.95 0.96
N ALA A 4 24.60 -0.43 0.68
CA ALA A 4 25.65 -0.35 1.70
C ALA A 4 25.22 0.51 2.91
N CYS A 5 24.32 1.48 2.69
CA CYS A 5 23.74 2.29 3.75
C CYS A 5 22.24 2.06 3.94
N HIS A 6 21.51 1.77 2.85
CA HIS A 6 20.05 1.60 2.89
C HIS A 6 19.58 0.16 3.15
N ASP A 7 20.47 -0.78 3.45
CA ASP A 7 20.07 -2.13 3.89
C ASP A 7 19.32 -2.11 5.23
N LYS A 8 19.67 -1.18 6.12
CA LYS A 8 19.14 -1.07 7.49
C LYS A 8 18.43 0.26 7.70
N ASP A 9 17.71 0.36 8.82
CA ASP A 9 17.06 1.60 9.24
C ASP A 9 18.10 2.73 9.36
N VAL A 10 17.80 3.88 8.75
CA VAL A 10 18.65 5.08 8.78
C VAL A 10 17.94 6.17 9.56
N ALA A 11 18.60 6.68 10.60
CA ALA A 11 18.14 7.87 11.31
C ALA A 11 18.42 9.12 10.47
N ALA A 12 17.38 9.89 10.16
CA ALA A 12 17.50 11.19 9.53
C ALA A 12 17.79 12.25 10.58
N ALA A 13 18.43 13.36 10.16
CA ALA A 13 18.79 14.47 11.04
C ALA A 13 17.60 15.12 11.77
N ASP A 14 16.39 14.98 11.22
CA ASP A 14 15.14 15.47 11.81
C ASP A 14 14.44 14.45 12.73
N GLY A 15 15.15 13.40 13.15
CA GLY A 15 14.67 12.37 14.07
C GLY A 15 13.75 11.33 13.42
N ARG A 16 13.45 11.43 12.12
CA ARG A 16 12.71 10.39 11.40
C ARG A 16 13.59 9.15 11.21
N VAL A 17 12.97 7.96 11.22
CA VAL A 17 13.63 6.73 10.80
C VAL A 17 13.17 6.37 9.39
N VAL A 18 14.11 6.32 8.45
CA VAL A 18 13.91 5.75 7.12
C VAL A 18 14.12 4.25 7.23
N LYS A 19 13.10 3.46 6.92
CA LYS A 19 13.19 2.00 7.03
C LYS A 19 14.20 1.45 6.04
N GLY A 20 14.97 0.47 6.53
CA GLY A 20 15.93 -0.27 5.71
C GLY A 20 15.24 -1.02 4.60
N LEU A 21 15.79 -0.91 3.41
CA LEU A 21 15.30 -1.56 2.21
C LEU A 21 15.71 -3.04 2.17
N GLY A 22 16.76 -3.44 2.91
CA GLY A 22 17.27 -4.81 2.93
C GLY A 22 16.18 -5.84 3.21
N ALA A 23 15.46 -5.66 4.32
CA ALA A 23 14.35 -6.55 4.69
C ALA A 23 13.14 -6.46 3.74
N GLU A 24 12.94 -5.32 3.07
CA GLU A 24 11.85 -5.16 2.09
C GLU A 24 12.17 -5.88 0.78
N LEU A 25 13.44 -6.00 0.38
CA LEU A 25 13.84 -6.73 -0.82
C LEU A 25 14.11 -8.21 -0.54
N ALA A 26 14.67 -8.52 0.63
CA ALA A 26 15.05 -9.88 1.01
C ALA A 26 13.82 -10.80 1.08
N GLY A 27 13.92 -11.95 0.40
CA GLY A 27 12.86 -12.95 0.39
C GLY A 27 11.59 -12.53 -0.35
N GLN A 28 11.60 -11.43 -1.10
CA GLN A 28 10.48 -11.10 -1.99
C GLN A 28 10.60 -11.85 -3.31
N ALA A 29 9.50 -12.43 -3.76
CA ALA A 29 9.40 -13.19 -4.99
C ALA A 29 9.54 -12.30 -6.23
N LYS A 30 9.21 -11.00 -6.13
CA LYS A 30 9.26 -10.06 -7.26
C LYS A 30 9.76 -8.69 -6.82
N LEU A 31 10.83 -8.26 -7.46
CA LEU A 31 11.31 -6.88 -7.39
C LEU A 31 10.67 -6.06 -8.52
N HIS A 32 10.37 -4.80 -8.24
CA HIS A 32 10.00 -3.85 -9.27
C HIS A 32 11.19 -3.62 -10.20
N GLY A 33 10.95 -3.33 -11.49
CA GLY A 33 11.98 -3.32 -12.53
C GLY A 33 13.28 -2.59 -12.15
N PRO A 34 13.23 -1.30 -11.78
CA PRO A 34 14.44 -0.55 -11.46
C PRO A 34 15.19 -1.09 -10.22
N PRO A 35 14.53 -1.32 -9.05
CA PRO A 35 15.20 -2.01 -7.93
C PRO A 35 15.78 -3.38 -8.28
N GLY A 36 15.09 -4.18 -9.11
CA GLY A 36 15.56 -5.50 -9.54
C GLY A 36 16.81 -5.46 -10.42
N ALA A 37 17.00 -4.37 -11.17
CA ALA A 37 18.19 -4.09 -11.94
C ALA A 37 19.28 -3.33 -11.15
N GLY A 38 19.02 -2.96 -9.89
CA GLY A 38 19.92 -2.12 -9.10
C GLY A 38 19.88 -0.62 -9.44
N ASN A 39 18.94 -0.20 -10.30
CA ASN A 39 18.80 1.17 -10.78
C ASN A 39 17.97 2.04 -9.82
N CYS A 40 18.46 2.23 -8.60
CA CYS A 40 17.75 3.06 -7.61
C CYS A 40 17.56 4.51 -8.08
N ALA A 41 18.51 5.02 -8.88
CA ALA A 41 18.54 6.40 -9.37
C ALA A 41 17.45 6.72 -10.40
N ASP A 42 16.81 5.71 -11.00
CA ASP A 42 15.70 5.93 -11.94
C ASP A 42 14.49 6.59 -11.25
N CYS A 43 14.35 6.37 -9.94
CA CYS A 43 13.29 6.95 -9.12
C CYS A 43 13.79 7.92 -8.04
N HIS A 44 15.01 7.74 -7.54
CA HIS A 44 15.59 8.54 -6.47
C HIS A 44 16.73 9.45 -6.95
N GLU A 45 16.90 10.57 -6.28
CA GLU A 45 18.00 11.52 -6.45
C GLU A 45 19.02 11.30 -5.32
N PRO A 46 20.12 10.56 -5.57
CA PRO A 46 21.08 10.18 -4.54
C PRO A 46 21.81 11.38 -3.92
N HIS A 47 21.92 12.50 -4.64
CA HIS A 47 22.52 13.73 -4.10
C HIS A 47 21.52 14.62 -3.37
N GLY A 48 20.27 14.16 -3.24
CA GLY A 48 19.22 14.84 -2.52
C GLY A 48 18.56 15.95 -3.33
N ASN A 49 17.30 16.18 -3.01
CA ASN A 49 16.48 17.28 -3.53
C ASN A 49 15.39 17.61 -2.49
N LYS A 50 14.51 18.58 -2.79
CA LYS A 50 13.42 18.96 -1.87
C LYS A 50 12.19 18.05 -1.98
N ALA A 51 12.16 17.11 -2.93
CA ALA A 51 11.01 16.25 -3.15
C ALA A 51 10.89 15.20 -2.03
N PHE A 52 9.66 14.77 -1.77
CA PHE A 52 9.38 13.69 -0.85
C PHE A 52 10.23 12.46 -1.19
N ARG A 53 11.02 11.98 -0.22
CA ARG A 53 11.92 10.81 -0.34
C ARG A 53 12.95 10.92 -1.47
N PHE A 54 13.37 12.15 -1.79
CA PHE A 54 14.32 12.43 -2.85
C PHE A 54 13.87 11.85 -4.19
N LEU A 55 12.57 11.86 -4.49
CA LEU A 55 12.08 11.31 -5.74
C LEU A 55 12.46 12.23 -6.91
N GLN A 56 12.84 11.63 -8.05
CA GLN A 56 13.21 12.33 -9.28
C GLN A 56 12.06 13.16 -9.86
N LYS A 57 10.82 12.75 -9.61
CA LYS A 57 9.60 13.37 -10.13
C LYS A 57 8.52 13.40 -9.06
N ALA A 58 7.48 14.21 -9.32
CA ALA A 58 6.35 14.37 -8.41
C ALA A 58 5.66 13.03 -8.11
N TYR A 59 5.44 12.80 -6.82
CA TYR A 59 4.60 11.74 -6.30
C TYR A 59 4.05 12.18 -4.93
N PRO A 60 2.76 11.99 -4.59
CA PRO A 60 2.21 12.52 -3.36
C PRO A 60 2.76 11.78 -2.13
N ALA A 61 3.17 12.51 -1.09
CA ALA A 61 3.63 11.89 0.16
C ALA A 61 2.50 11.16 0.90
N ALA A 62 1.29 11.71 0.85
CA ALA A 62 0.13 11.26 1.59
C ALA A 62 -0.48 9.95 1.03
N PHE A 63 -1.19 9.22 1.88
CA PHE A 63 -1.95 8.03 1.49
C PHE A 63 -3.08 8.36 0.50
N TYR A 64 -3.82 9.43 0.81
CA TYR A 64 -4.84 10.02 -0.05
C TYR A 64 -4.36 11.34 -0.64
N SER A 65 -4.69 11.58 -1.90
CA SER A 65 -4.43 12.85 -2.58
C SER A 65 -5.51 13.10 -3.65
N PRO A 66 -5.93 14.36 -3.90
CA PRO A 66 -6.67 14.69 -5.10
C PRO A 66 -5.90 14.25 -6.35
N TYR A 67 -6.61 13.73 -7.35
CA TYR A 67 -5.97 13.42 -8.61
C TYR A 67 -5.61 14.69 -9.38
N ALA A 68 -4.37 14.75 -9.87
CA ALA A 68 -3.92 15.76 -10.82
C ALA A 68 -2.97 15.12 -11.85
N PRO A 69 -3.03 15.52 -13.14
CA PRO A 69 -2.24 14.92 -14.22
C PRO A 69 -0.72 14.85 -13.99
N GLY A 70 -0.15 15.78 -13.20
CA GLY A 70 1.28 15.79 -12.87
C GLY A 70 1.63 15.18 -11.50
N ALA A 71 0.65 14.92 -10.64
CA ALA A 71 0.92 14.51 -9.26
C ALA A 71 1.60 13.13 -9.16
N TYR A 72 1.51 12.31 -10.21
CA TYR A 72 2.04 10.95 -10.28
C TYR A 72 3.14 10.79 -11.34
N ALA A 73 3.76 11.90 -11.76
CA ALA A 73 4.75 11.93 -12.84
C ALA A 73 5.90 10.93 -12.68
N LEU A 74 6.25 10.57 -11.44
CA LEU A 74 7.24 9.52 -11.17
C LEU A 74 6.81 8.14 -11.70
N CYS A 75 5.59 7.70 -11.40
CA CYS A 75 5.13 6.38 -11.82
C CYS A 75 4.81 6.37 -13.32
N LEU A 76 4.25 7.49 -13.79
CA LEU A 76 3.79 7.63 -15.16
C LEU A 76 4.91 7.95 -16.17
N SER A 77 6.17 7.99 -15.73
CA SER A 77 7.30 8.02 -16.66
C SER A 77 7.54 6.68 -17.34
N CYS A 78 7.07 5.58 -16.73
CA CYS A 78 7.21 4.22 -17.27
C CYS A 78 5.86 3.53 -17.46
N HIS A 79 4.85 3.88 -16.66
CA HIS A 79 3.51 3.32 -16.80
C HIS A 79 2.60 4.24 -17.62
N ASP A 80 1.74 3.64 -18.45
CA ASP A 80 0.78 4.36 -19.28
C ASP A 80 -0.13 5.27 -18.43
N PRO A 81 -0.10 6.61 -18.61
CA PRO A 81 -0.96 7.56 -17.89
C PRO A 81 -2.46 7.23 -17.99
N ALA A 82 -2.89 6.64 -19.11
CA ALA A 82 -4.28 6.24 -19.33
C ALA A 82 -4.76 5.19 -18.33
N LEU A 83 -3.86 4.45 -17.68
CA LEU A 83 -4.22 3.53 -16.60
C LEU A 83 -4.94 4.26 -15.46
N ALA A 84 -4.64 5.53 -15.19
CA ALA A 84 -5.26 6.28 -14.10
C ALA A 84 -6.18 7.41 -14.59
N SER A 85 -5.91 7.98 -15.77
CA SER A 85 -6.66 9.13 -16.30
C SER A 85 -7.90 8.74 -17.11
N ALA A 86 -7.87 7.59 -17.79
CA ALA A 86 -8.98 7.19 -18.66
C ALA A 86 -10.09 6.53 -17.84
N ARG A 87 -11.31 7.08 -17.88
CA ARG A 87 -12.49 6.49 -17.23
C ARG A 87 -12.83 5.10 -17.79
N HIS A 88 -12.62 4.92 -19.10
CA HIS A 88 -12.80 3.65 -19.79
C HIS A 88 -11.56 3.30 -20.61
N THR A 89 -11.19 2.02 -20.63
CA THR A 89 -10.08 1.51 -21.43
C THR A 89 -10.23 0.01 -21.64
N THR A 90 -9.71 -0.51 -22.75
CA THR A 90 -9.54 -1.96 -22.98
C THR A 90 -8.07 -2.39 -22.98
N SER A 91 -7.14 -1.43 -23.11
CA SER A 91 -5.71 -1.65 -23.36
C SER A 91 -4.80 -1.14 -22.24
N ALA A 92 -5.09 0.02 -21.64
CA ALA A 92 -4.17 0.69 -20.70
C ALA A 92 -3.99 -0.08 -19.38
N THR A 93 -4.96 -0.93 -19.01
CA THR A 93 -4.83 -1.79 -17.83
C THR A 93 -5.70 -3.04 -17.94
N LYS A 94 -5.25 -4.11 -17.27
CA LYS A 94 -6.04 -5.34 -17.07
C LYS A 94 -6.94 -5.27 -15.83
N PHE A 95 -6.75 -4.28 -14.95
CA PHE A 95 -7.62 -4.03 -13.79
C PHE A 95 -8.83 -3.18 -14.21
N ARG A 96 -9.75 -3.83 -14.92
CA ARG A 96 -10.94 -3.21 -15.51
C ARG A 96 -12.11 -4.18 -15.54
N ASN A 97 -13.31 -3.69 -15.25
CA ASN A 97 -14.55 -4.47 -15.35
C ASN A 97 -15.24 -4.11 -16.68
N GLY A 98 -15.19 -4.99 -17.67
CA GLY A 98 -15.43 -4.61 -19.06
C GLY A 98 -14.42 -3.56 -19.50
N ASN A 99 -14.92 -2.45 -20.02
CA ASN A 99 -14.09 -1.29 -20.32
C ASN A 99 -13.96 -0.32 -19.13
N VAL A 100 -14.65 -0.53 -18.00
CA VAL A 100 -14.60 0.38 -16.85
C VAL A 100 -13.25 0.23 -16.16
N ASN A 101 -12.45 1.29 -16.18
CA ASN A 101 -11.13 1.30 -15.59
C ASN A 101 -11.22 1.36 -14.05
N LEU A 102 -10.81 0.30 -13.36
CA LEU A 102 -10.91 0.27 -11.90
C LEU A 102 -9.82 1.10 -11.22
N HIS A 103 -8.67 1.34 -11.84
CA HIS A 103 -7.69 2.30 -11.32
C HIS A 103 -8.27 3.71 -11.29
N TYR A 104 -8.94 4.14 -12.36
CA TYR A 104 -9.62 5.44 -12.40
C TYR A 104 -10.58 5.62 -11.22
N LEU A 105 -11.38 4.58 -10.90
CA LEU A 105 -12.32 4.65 -9.77
C LEU A 105 -11.66 4.84 -8.40
N HIS A 106 -10.40 4.45 -8.23
CA HIS A 106 -9.69 4.56 -6.95
C HIS A 106 -8.79 5.79 -6.88
N VAL A 107 -8.04 6.06 -7.95
CA VAL A 107 -7.02 7.10 -8.02
C VAL A 107 -7.66 8.44 -8.40
N ASN A 108 -8.55 8.45 -9.39
CA ASN A 108 -9.14 9.66 -9.95
C ASN A 108 -10.33 10.16 -9.08
N LYS A 109 -10.01 10.76 -7.94
CA LYS A 109 -10.98 11.39 -7.03
C LYS A 109 -10.57 12.82 -6.70
N PRO A 110 -11.53 13.75 -6.52
CA PRO A 110 -11.23 15.15 -6.23
C PRO A 110 -10.71 15.41 -4.81
N ARG A 111 -10.93 14.47 -3.86
CA ARG A 111 -10.49 14.64 -2.46
C ARG A 111 -9.67 13.45 -1.95
N LYS A 112 -10.24 12.26 -2.02
CA LYS A 112 -9.65 11.02 -1.47
C LYS A 112 -9.24 10.04 -2.57
N GLY A 113 -8.39 10.49 -3.48
CA GLY A 113 -7.77 9.62 -4.48
C GLY A 113 -6.74 8.75 -3.79
N ARG A 114 -6.84 7.43 -3.99
CA ARG A 114 -5.86 6.48 -3.44
C ARG A 114 -4.60 6.65 -4.26
N THR A 115 -3.47 6.97 -3.62
CA THR A 115 -2.19 6.97 -4.35
C THR A 115 -1.82 5.53 -4.74
N CYS A 116 -0.90 5.34 -5.68
CA CYS A 116 -0.45 4.01 -6.10
C CYS A 116 0.00 3.15 -4.90
N ARG A 117 0.72 3.77 -3.95
CA ARG A 117 1.18 3.18 -2.68
C ARG A 117 0.07 2.80 -1.69
N ALA A 118 -1.17 3.23 -1.93
CA ALA A 118 -2.31 2.72 -1.15
C ALA A 118 -2.65 1.27 -1.50
N CYS A 119 -2.12 0.74 -2.62
CA CYS A 119 -2.31 -0.65 -3.02
C CYS A 119 -1.02 -1.37 -3.39
N HIS A 120 -0.02 -0.68 -3.93
CA HIS A 120 1.22 -1.27 -4.43
C HIS A 120 2.41 -1.04 -3.50
N ALA A 121 3.27 -2.04 -3.39
CA ALA A 121 4.62 -1.91 -2.85
C ALA A 121 5.55 -1.51 -3.99
N THR A 122 6.27 -0.40 -3.84
CA THR A 122 7.01 0.24 -4.94
C THR A 122 8.36 -0.40 -5.22
N HIS A 123 8.93 -1.10 -4.25
CA HIS A 123 10.22 -1.75 -4.41
C HIS A 123 10.08 -3.24 -4.70
N ALA A 124 9.31 -3.95 -3.88
CA ALA A 124 9.20 -5.40 -3.95
C ALA A 124 7.87 -5.91 -3.37
N SER A 125 7.38 -7.03 -3.87
CA SER A 125 6.20 -7.72 -3.31
C SER A 125 6.18 -9.19 -3.66
N ASN A 126 5.62 -9.99 -2.74
CA ASN A 126 5.23 -11.37 -2.98
C ASN A 126 3.89 -11.53 -3.72
N ASN A 127 3.08 -10.47 -3.80
CA ASN A 127 1.76 -10.56 -4.41
C ASN A 127 1.78 -10.20 -5.90
N PRO A 128 0.80 -10.70 -6.68
CA PRO A 128 0.63 -10.31 -8.07
C PRO A 128 0.55 -8.78 -8.25
N HIS A 129 1.07 -8.30 -9.37
CA HIS A 129 1.01 -6.88 -9.76
C HIS A 129 1.56 -5.92 -8.70
N MET A 130 2.60 -6.33 -7.96
CA MET A 130 3.25 -5.52 -6.93
C MET A 130 2.30 -5.07 -5.81
N LEU A 131 1.21 -5.78 -5.54
CA LEU A 131 0.27 -5.39 -4.49
C LEU A 131 0.90 -5.56 -3.10
N SER A 132 0.74 -4.59 -2.22
CA SER A 132 1.16 -4.72 -0.81
C SER A 132 0.34 -5.79 -0.12
N ALA A 133 0.92 -6.59 0.78
CA ALA A 133 0.14 -7.52 1.60
C ALA A 133 -0.78 -6.78 2.58
N ALA A 134 -0.31 -5.64 3.08
CA ALA A 134 -1.09 -4.70 3.86
C ALA A 134 -0.53 -3.29 3.70
N VAL A 135 -1.36 -2.28 3.95
CA VAL A 135 -0.97 -0.87 3.93
C VAL A 135 -1.24 -0.19 5.26
N PRO A 136 -0.35 0.70 5.74
CA PRO A 136 -0.55 1.42 6.98
C PRO A 136 -1.70 2.42 6.84
N PHE A 137 -2.59 2.45 7.83
CA PHE A 137 -3.71 3.39 7.91
C PHE A 137 -3.96 3.78 9.37
N GLY A 138 -3.42 4.92 9.79
CA GLY A 138 -3.37 5.29 11.21
C GLY A 138 -2.58 4.27 12.03
N GLY A 139 -3.14 3.80 13.14
CA GLY A 139 -2.52 2.77 13.99
C GLY A 139 -2.73 1.32 13.53
N TRP A 140 -3.41 1.09 12.41
CA TRP A 140 -3.73 -0.24 11.90
C TRP A 140 -3.11 -0.49 10.51
N LYS A 141 -2.98 -1.77 10.13
CA LYS A 141 -2.58 -2.21 8.80
C LYS A 141 -3.79 -2.82 8.10
N ILE A 142 -4.24 -2.22 7.00
CA ILE A 142 -5.34 -2.74 6.19
C ILE A 142 -4.80 -3.84 5.29
N PRO A 143 -5.27 -5.10 5.40
CA PRO A 143 -4.86 -6.15 4.49
C PRO A 143 -5.42 -5.90 3.08
N ILE A 144 -4.63 -6.26 2.08
CA ILE A 144 -5.07 -6.29 0.69
C ILE A 144 -4.98 -7.73 0.23
N ARG A 145 -6.12 -8.28 -0.18
CA ARG A 145 -6.23 -9.66 -0.67
C ARG A 145 -6.71 -9.59 -2.11
N PHE A 146 -5.85 -10.04 -3.01
CA PHE A 146 -6.15 -10.07 -4.43
C PHE A 146 -5.93 -11.48 -4.96
N THR A 147 -6.91 -11.98 -5.71
CA THR A 147 -6.78 -13.23 -6.46
C THR A 147 -7.04 -12.91 -7.92
N ALA A 148 -6.04 -13.15 -8.76
CA ALA A 148 -6.20 -13.05 -10.21
C ALA A 148 -6.94 -14.27 -10.76
N ASP A 149 -7.65 -14.08 -11.87
CA ASP A 149 -8.10 -15.16 -12.74
C ASP A 149 -7.85 -14.81 -14.22
N LYS A 150 -8.12 -15.74 -15.13
CA LYS A 150 -7.85 -15.57 -16.56
C LYS A 150 -8.55 -14.37 -17.20
N ASP A 151 -9.73 -13.98 -16.70
CA ASP A 151 -10.56 -12.90 -17.26
C ASP A 151 -10.65 -11.66 -16.35
N GLY A 152 -10.11 -11.71 -15.14
CA GLY A 152 -10.21 -10.63 -14.18
C GLY A 152 -9.57 -10.98 -12.86
N GLY A 153 -10.35 -10.84 -11.79
CA GLY A 153 -9.93 -11.25 -10.46
C GLY A 153 -10.93 -10.80 -9.41
N ASN A 154 -10.57 -11.01 -8.15
CA ASN A 154 -11.27 -10.46 -7.00
C ASN A 154 -10.31 -9.65 -6.12
N CYS A 155 -10.85 -8.61 -5.50
CA CYS A 155 -10.14 -7.79 -4.53
C CYS A 155 -10.99 -7.66 -3.28
N ALA A 156 -10.40 -8.02 -2.14
CA ALA A 156 -10.90 -7.74 -0.82
C ALA A 156 -9.92 -6.81 -0.11
N SER A 157 -10.45 -5.72 0.45
CA SER A 157 -9.68 -4.77 1.23
C SER A 157 -10.49 -4.36 2.44
N GLY A 158 -9.86 -3.82 3.47
CA GLY A 158 -10.58 -3.18 4.58
C GLY A 158 -11.34 -1.90 4.17
N CYS A 159 -11.28 -1.47 2.90
CA CYS A 159 -11.95 -0.27 2.41
C CYS A 159 -13.36 -0.52 1.85
N HIS A 160 -13.63 -1.72 1.33
CA HIS A 160 -14.94 -2.12 0.80
C HIS A 160 -15.08 -3.65 0.83
N LEU A 161 -16.33 -4.16 0.86
CA LEU A 161 -16.60 -5.59 0.73
C LEU A 161 -15.94 -6.17 -0.53
N PRO A 162 -15.55 -7.47 -0.52
CA PRO A 162 -14.92 -8.11 -1.68
C PRO A 162 -15.68 -7.83 -2.98
N LYS A 163 -14.96 -7.50 -4.04
CA LYS A 163 -15.54 -7.30 -5.37
C LYS A 163 -14.75 -8.07 -6.41
N ALA A 164 -15.47 -8.84 -7.22
CA ALA A 164 -14.94 -9.43 -8.44
C ALA A 164 -15.00 -8.42 -9.60
N TYR A 165 -14.22 -8.66 -10.64
CA TYR A 165 -14.35 -7.99 -11.91
C TYR A 165 -14.01 -8.94 -13.04
N ARG A 166 -14.53 -8.64 -14.23
CA ARG A 166 -14.36 -9.47 -15.43
C ARG A 166 -14.17 -8.55 -16.63
N ARG A 167 -13.20 -8.87 -17.49
CA ARG A 167 -12.88 -8.06 -18.68
C ARG A 167 -13.82 -8.36 -19.84
N THR A 168 -14.27 -9.60 -19.97
CA THR A 168 -15.11 -10.05 -21.10
C THR A 168 -16.59 -9.99 -20.78
N ASN A 169 -17.03 -10.53 -19.63
CA ASN A 169 -18.42 -10.46 -19.18
C ASN A 169 -18.52 -9.67 -17.86
N PRO A 170 -18.68 -8.33 -17.91
CA PRO A 170 -18.49 -7.46 -16.76
C PRO A 170 -19.45 -7.76 -15.61
N VAL A 171 -18.96 -7.68 -14.38
CA VAL A 171 -19.77 -7.86 -13.18
C VAL A 171 -20.70 -6.66 -13.02
N ASP A 172 -22.00 -6.89 -12.93
CA ASP A 172 -22.96 -5.87 -12.51
C ASP A 172 -22.89 -5.71 -10.98
N TYR A 173 -22.41 -4.55 -10.51
CA TYR A 173 -22.29 -4.28 -9.08
C TYR A 173 -23.60 -3.87 -8.40
N ALA A 174 -24.65 -3.57 -9.17
CA ALA A 174 -25.96 -3.25 -8.61
C ALA A 174 -26.75 -4.51 -8.24
N LYS A 175 -26.38 -5.67 -8.80
CA LYS A 175 -27.01 -6.96 -8.51
C LYS A 175 -26.13 -7.74 -7.51
N PRO A 176 -26.71 -8.28 -6.43
CA PRO A 176 -25.99 -9.25 -5.59
C PRO A 176 -25.64 -10.46 -6.47
N SER A 177 -24.35 -10.64 -6.78
CA SER A 177 -23.91 -11.77 -7.60
C SER A 177 -23.79 -13.02 -6.74
N ALA A 178 -24.45 -14.11 -7.16
CA ALA A 178 -24.33 -15.44 -6.55
C ALA A 178 -22.90 -16.03 -6.60
N THR A 179 -21.97 -15.38 -7.30
CA THR A 179 -20.58 -15.82 -7.50
C THR A 179 -19.57 -14.94 -6.75
N GLN A 180 -20.00 -14.07 -5.84
CA GLN A 180 -19.04 -13.44 -4.93
C GLN A 180 -18.53 -14.52 -3.96
N PRO A 181 -17.22 -14.82 -3.91
CA PRO A 181 -16.69 -15.68 -2.86
C PRO A 181 -17.09 -15.04 -1.53
N ALA A 182 -17.80 -15.77 -0.69
CA ALA A 182 -18.10 -15.32 0.65
C ALA A 182 -16.77 -14.93 1.31
N GLY A 183 -16.62 -13.65 1.64
CA GLY A 183 -15.47 -13.19 2.39
C GLY A 183 -15.42 -14.02 3.66
N THR A 184 -14.36 -14.81 3.84
CA THR A 184 -14.15 -15.51 5.10
C THR A 184 -13.86 -14.43 6.14
N THR A 185 -14.90 -14.04 6.87
CA THR A 185 -14.82 -13.12 8.00
C THR A 185 -14.20 -13.86 9.18
N THR A 186 -12.95 -14.29 9.08
CA THR A 186 -12.15 -14.53 10.28
C THR A 186 -11.74 -13.16 10.80
N GLN A 187 -12.58 -12.60 11.69
CA GLN A 187 -12.11 -11.59 12.62
C GLN A 187 -10.88 -12.17 13.34
N PRO A 188 -9.79 -11.40 13.52
CA PRO A 188 -8.80 -11.77 14.52
C PRO A 188 -9.53 -11.82 15.85
N ALA A 189 -9.43 -12.95 16.56
CA ALA A 189 -9.93 -13.07 17.91
C ALA A 189 -9.43 -11.85 18.72
N LYS A 190 -10.35 -11.15 19.39
CA LYS A 190 -9.97 -10.18 20.40
C LYS A 190 -9.24 -10.96 21.50
N THR A 191 -7.91 -10.93 21.49
CA THR A 191 -7.13 -11.34 22.64
C THR A 191 -7.30 -10.23 23.68
N THR A 192 -8.34 -10.34 24.50
CA THR A 192 -8.45 -9.61 25.77
C THR A 192 -7.43 -10.19 26.73
N THR A 193 -6.18 -9.75 26.61
CA THR A 193 -5.24 -9.82 27.73
C THR A 193 -5.29 -8.45 28.41
N GLN A 194 -6.09 -8.34 29.46
CA GLN A 194 -5.95 -7.24 30.41
C GLN A 194 -4.55 -7.32 31.04
N PRO A 195 -3.80 -6.21 31.16
CA PRO A 195 -2.67 -6.17 32.05
C PRO A 195 -3.18 -6.29 33.49
N ALA A 196 -2.72 -7.32 34.21
CA ALA A 196 -2.92 -7.44 35.63
C ALA A 196 -2.35 -6.19 36.33
N LYS A 197 -3.20 -5.48 37.07
CA LYS A 197 -2.78 -4.40 37.96
C LYS A 197 -2.08 -5.04 39.16
N THR A 198 -0.76 -5.02 39.18
CA THR A 198 0.00 -5.29 40.41
C THR A 198 -0.10 -4.06 41.30
N ALA A 199 -1.01 -4.11 42.27
CA ALA A 199 -1.08 -3.12 43.33
C ALA A 199 -0.02 -3.46 44.38
N THR A 200 1.11 -2.76 44.34
CA THR A 200 2.09 -2.77 45.43
C THR A 200 1.65 -1.73 46.46
N GLN A 201 1.23 -2.18 47.65
CA GLN A 201 0.98 -1.29 48.79
C GLN A 201 2.31 -0.76 49.36
N PRO A 202 2.39 0.51 49.79
CA PRO A 202 3.53 0.97 50.58
C PRO A 202 3.38 0.56 52.05
N ALA A 203 4.45 -0.01 52.60
CA ALA A 203 4.58 -0.33 54.01
C ALA A 203 4.60 0.96 54.86
N LYS A 204 3.73 1.03 55.87
CA LYS A 204 3.76 2.05 56.92
C LYS A 204 4.74 1.58 58.01
N THR A 205 5.89 2.22 58.13
CA THR A 205 6.77 2.07 59.28
C THR A 205 6.32 3.05 60.37
N ALA A 206 5.77 2.53 61.47
CA ALA A 206 5.48 3.30 62.67
C ALA A 206 6.73 3.33 63.56
N MET A 207 7.30 4.52 63.77
CA MET A 207 8.37 4.76 64.74
C MET A 207 7.72 5.41 65.98
N ARG A 208 7.72 4.71 67.12
CA ARG A 208 7.40 5.29 68.44
C ARG A 208 8.65 5.99 68.97
N PRO A 209 8.56 7.17 69.59
CA PRO A 209 9.62 7.69 70.43
C PRO A 209 9.49 7.13 71.85
N GLY A 210 10.63 6.68 72.39
CA GLY A 210 10.96 6.75 73.81
C GLY A 210 11.89 7.92 74.05
#